data_AF-A0A4Y9ZN42-F1
#
_entry.id   AF-A0A4Y9ZN42-F1
#
_cell.length_a   1.000
_cell.length_b   1.000
_cell.length_c   1.000
_cell.angle_alpha   90.00
_cell.angle_beta   90.00
_cell.angle_gamma   90.00
#
_symmetry.space_group_name_H-M   'P 1'
#
loop_
_entity.id
_entity.type
_entity.pdbx_description
1 polymer ?
#
loop_
_entity_poly.entity_id
_entity_poly.type
_entity_poly.pdbx_seq_one_letter_code
_entity_poly.pdbx_strand_id
1 'polypeptide(L)'
;MHLQKYAELDTWHGRPDPDLLSPIEKALAVPNAMIKEEVKLIRKHVEASQQGYGRYWTTYKPTSKKGKSNHSAALFHDKVRKPYAEGPDVPVVAALSNLDELRASDTYKYAMKEKKEKFAFEVAFKALCTIKARAVDSTSMSQQFANIMQMQSAAVRVLRNAQNGNTV
;
A
#
# COMPACT_ATOMS: atom_id res chain seq x y z
N MET A 1 -30.68 1.03 -6.46
CA MET A 1 -30.05 2.34 -6.70
C MET A 1 -28.69 2.43 -5.98
N HIS A 2 -27.74 1.56 -6.32
CA HIS A 2 -26.41 1.49 -5.65
C HIS A 2 -25.24 1.33 -6.65
N LEU A 3 -25.53 1.21 -7.95
CA LEU A 3 -24.56 0.88 -9.00
C LEU A 3 -23.96 2.12 -9.70
N GLN A 4 -24.58 3.30 -9.59
CA GLN A 4 -24.05 4.54 -10.17
C GLN A 4 -22.69 4.94 -9.57
N LYS A 5 -22.40 4.56 -8.32
CA LYS A 5 -21.11 4.84 -7.66
C LYS A 5 -19.92 4.06 -8.24
N TYR A 6 -20.14 2.94 -8.95
CA TYR A 6 -19.05 2.15 -9.51
C TYR A 6 -18.57 2.68 -10.87
N ALA A 7 -19.45 3.32 -11.65
CA ALA A 7 -19.07 4.00 -12.89
C ALA A 7 -18.20 5.25 -12.64
N GLU A 8 -18.28 5.85 -11.44
CA GLU A 8 -17.41 6.94 -11.02
C GLU A 8 -15.98 6.48 -10.68
N LEU A 9 -15.75 5.17 -10.43
CA LEU A 9 -14.42 4.64 -10.16
C LEU A 9 -13.49 4.68 -11.40
N ASP A 10 -14.06 4.76 -12.61
CA ASP A 10 -13.31 4.89 -13.86
C ASP A 10 -12.75 6.30 -14.10
N THR A 11 -13.06 7.27 -13.22
CA THR A 11 -12.61 8.67 -13.34
C THR A 11 -11.42 9.04 -12.45
N TRP A 12 -10.66 8.04 -11.97
CA TRP A 12 -9.47 8.26 -11.17
C TRP A 12 -8.29 8.79 -12.02
N HIS A 13 -8.43 10.06 -12.42
CA HIS A 13 -7.51 10.80 -13.27
C HIS A 13 -6.29 11.30 -12.47
N GLY A 14 -5.31 10.44 -12.23
CA GLY A 14 -3.91 10.83 -11.95
C GLY A 14 -3.64 11.78 -10.76
N ARG A 15 -4.64 12.12 -9.95
CA ARG A 15 -4.48 12.92 -8.73
C ARG A 15 -4.23 11.99 -7.55
N PRO A 16 -3.23 12.28 -6.69
CA PRO A 16 -2.99 11.49 -5.48
C PRO A 16 -4.22 11.43 -4.56
N ASP A 17 -4.41 10.29 -3.90
CA ASP A 17 -5.50 10.08 -2.92
C ASP A 17 -5.27 10.91 -1.66
N PRO A 18 -6.14 11.89 -1.36
CA PRO A 18 -5.99 12.71 -0.16
C PRO A 18 -6.05 11.86 1.11
N ASP A 19 -6.81 10.77 1.11
CA ASP A 19 -6.93 9.90 2.29
C ASP A 19 -5.58 9.23 2.60
N LEU A 20 -4.87 8.80 1.55
CA LEU A 20 -3.55 8.18 1.69
C LEU A 20 -2.46 9.19 2.11
N LEU A 21 -2.70 10.48 1.93
CA LEU A 21 -1.80 11.56 2.33
C LEU A 21 -2.08 12.13 3.74
N SER A 22 -3.29 11.92 4.25
CA SER A 22 -3.74 12.46 5.54
C SER A 22 -2.80 12.14 6.73
N PRO A 23 -2.26 10.91 6.90
CA PRO A 23 -1.36 10.63 8.03
C PRO A 23 -0.12 11.53 8.05
N ILE A 24 0.58 11.67 6.92
CA ILE A 24 1.81 12.47 6.88
C ILE A 24 1.52 13.98 7.00
N GLU A 25 0.40 14.44 6.44
CA GLU A 25 -0.02 15.83 6.54
C GLU A 25 -0.38 16.21 7.98
N LYS A 26 -1.07 15.34 8.71
CA LYS A 26 -1.35 15.53 10.13
C LYS A 26 -0.08 15.60 10.97
N ALA A 27 0.88 14.71 10.74
CA ALA A 27 2.16 14.74 11.45
C ALA A 27 2.95 16.04 11.20
N LEU A 28 2.96 16.53 9.95
CA LEU A 28 3.63 17.79 9.58
C LEU A 28 2.92 19.04 10.11
N ALA A 29 1.60 18.97 10.32
CA ALA A 29 0.81 20.05 10.89
C ALA A 29 1.06 20.25 12.40
N VAL A 30 1.60 19.24 13.10
CA VAL A 30 1.96 19.39 14.52
C VAL A 30 3.10 20.40 14.66
N PRO A 31 2.96 21.48 15.46
CA PRO A 31 3.99 22.50 15.63
C PRO A 31 5.08 22.03 16.60
N ASN A 32 5.70 20.88 16.34
CA ASN A 32 6.78 20.31 17.13
C ASN A 32 8.02 20.06 16.25
N ALA A 33 9.16 20.63 16.63
CA ALA A 33 10.40 20.52 15.86
C ALA A 33 10.95 19.09 15.79
N MET A 34 10.85 18.30 16.86
CA MET A 34 11.33 16.91 16.88
C MET A 34 10.51 16.02 15.94
N ILE A 35 9.18 16.19 15.93
CA ILE A 35 8.30 15.45 15.00
C ILE A 35 8.69 15.76 13.55
N LYS A 36 8.98 17.02 13.23
CA LYS A 36 9.41 17.42 11.88
C LYS A 36 10.75 16.79 11.49
N GLU A 37 11.71 16.70 12.41
CA GLU A 37 12.99 16.04 12.14
C GLU A 37 12.83 14.52 11.95
N GLU A 38 12.04 13.86 12.79
CA GLU A 38 11.77 12.43 12.64
C GLU A 38 11.01 12.10 11.35
N VAL A 39 10.06 12.95 10.94
CA VAL A 39 9.41 12.83 9.63
C VAL A 39 10.41 12.93 8.47
N LYS A 40 11.48 13.74 8.60
CA LYS A 40 12.56 13.75 7.59
C LYS A 40 13.35 12.44 7.58
N LEU A 41 13.53 11.78 8.74
CA LEU A 41 14.17 10.46 8.80
C LEU A 41 13.31 9.41 8.09
N ILE A 42 11.98 9.46 8.27
CA ILE A 42 11.03 8.63 7.51
C ILE A 42 11.19 8.87 6.01
N ARG A 43 11.22 10.13 5.56
CA ARG A 43 11.44 10.47 4.15
C ARG A 43 12.74 9.87 3.59
N LYS A 44 13.86 10.03 4.32
CA LYS A 44 15.16 9.46 3.93
C LYS A 44 15.10 7.94 3.83
N HIS A 45 14.43 7.27 4.77
CA HIS A 45 14.22 5.82 4.73
C HIS A 45 13.42 5.37 3.51
N VAL A 46 12.36 6.09 3.16
CA VAL A 46 11.53 5.82 1.97
C VAL A 46 12.36 5.94 0.69
N GLU A 47 13.16 7.00 0.57
CA GLU A 47 14.05 7.21 -0.57
C GLU A 47 15.09 6.08 -0.70
N ALA A 48 15.75 5.73 0.41
CA ALA A 48 16.71 4.62 0.44
C ALA A 48 16.05 3.29 0.08
N SER A 49 14.83 3.04 0.58
CA SER A 49 14.06 1.84 0.27
C SER A 49 13.67 1.77 -1.21
N GLN A 50 13.33 2.90 -1.82
CA GLN A 50 13.05 2.95 -3.26
C GLN A 50 14.31 2.64 -4.08
N GLN A 51 15.47 3.15 -3.67
CA GLN A 51 16.73 2.81 -4.32
C GLN A 51 17.03 1.31 -4.19
N GLY A 52 16.81 0.72 -3.01
CA GLY A 52 16.92 -0.72 -2.77
C GLY A 52 15.98 -1.53 -3.66
N TYR A 53 14.73 -1.09 -3.80
CA TYR A 53 13.75 -1.67 -4.72
C TYR A 53 14.22 -1.61 -6.18
N GLY A 54 14.74 -0.47 -6.62
CA GLY A 54 15.31 -0.32 -7.96
C GLY A 54 16.48 -1.26 -8.21
N ARG A 55 17.41 -1.36 -7.25
CA ARG A 55 18.55 -2.29 -7.29
C ARG A 55 18.11 -3.75 -7.33
N TYR A 56 17.05 -4.11 -6.61
CA TYR A 56 16.52 -5.47 -6.66
C TYR A 56 16.15 -5.87 -8.10
N TRP A 57 15.42 -5.01 -8.80
CA TRP A 57 14.97 -5.28 -10.16
C TRP A 57 16.07 -5.20 -11.22
N THR A 58 17.18 -4.52 -10.96
CA THR A 58 18.34 -4.51 -11.86
C THR A 58 19.28 -5.69 -11.61
N THR A 59 19.54 -6.03 -10.35
CA THR A 59 20.52 -7.07 -9.96
C THR A 59 19.93 -8.47 -9.98
N TYR A 60 18.69 -8.65 -9.52
CA TYR A 60 18.08 -9.97 -9.33
C TYR A 60 16.97 -10.27 -10.35
N LYS A 61 16.93 -9.51 -11.45
CA LYS A 61 15.91 -9.68 -12.49
C LYS A 61 15.86 -11.16 -12.92
N PRO A 62 14.71 -11.85 -12.78
CA PRO A 62 14.63 -13.25 -13.12
C PRO A 62 14.84 -13.42 -14.63
N THR A 63 15.98 -13.99 -15.02
CA THR A 63 16.39 -14.16 -16.42
C THR A 63 15.78 -15.38 -17.11
N SER A 64 15.02 -16.24 -16.42
CA SER A 64 14.46 -17.44 -17.06
C SER A 64 13.02 -17.76 -16.65
N LYS A 65 12.22 -18.15 -17.66
CA LYS A 65 10.80 -18.55 -17.58
C LYS A 65 10.57 -19.95 -17.00
N LYS A 66 11.55 -20.59 -16.35
CA LYS A 66 11.40 -21.97 -15.83
C LYS A 66 11.65 -22.03 -14.33
N GLY A 67 10.55 -22.12 -13.58
CA GLY A 67 10.47 -22.66 -12.21
C GLY A 67 11.11 -21.84 -11.09
N LYS A 68 10.50 -20.71 -10.66
CA LYS A 68 11.00 -19.92 -9.51
C LYS A 68 9.92 -19.12 -8.75
N SER A 69 8.73 -19.66 -8.48
CA SER A 69 7.72 -18.86 -7.76
C SER A 69 8.12 -18.54 -6.31
N ASN A 70 8.63 -19.51 -5.55
CA ASN A 70 8.85 -19.32 -4.10
C ASN A 70 10.17 -18.62 -3.76
N HIS A 71 11.26 -18.94 -4.47
CA HIS A 71 12.58 -18.35 -4.19
C HIS A 71 12.64 -16.86 -4.55
N SER A 72 11.99 -16.45 -5.64
CA SER A 72 11.90 -15.03 -6.03
C SER A 72 11.13 -14.20 -5.00
N ALA A 73 10.05 -14.76 -4.46
CA ALA A 73 9.23 -14.09 -3.44
C ALA A 73 9.96 -13.95 -2.10
N ALA A 74 10.67 -15.00 -1.66
CA ALA A 74 11.50 -14.94 -0.46
C ALA A 74 12.64 -13.90 -0.59
N LEU A 75 13.33 -13.89 -1.73
CA LEU A 75 14.37 -12.88 -2.00
C LEU A 75 13.80 -11.46 -2.04
N PHE A 76 12.65 -11.25 -2.66
CA PHE A 76 11.99 -9.94 -2.65
C PHE A 76 11.62 -9.52 -1.23
N HIS A 77 11.08 -10.46 -0.44
CA HIS A 77 10.77 -10.21 0.96
C HIS A 77 12.02 -9.76 1.73
N ASP A 78 13.12 -10.51 1.64
CA ASP A 78 14.31 -10.25 2.45
C ASP A 78 15.12 -9.03 1.99
N LYS A 79 15.11 -8.72 0.69
CA LYS A 79 15.90 -7.61 0.12
C LYS A 79 15.14 -6.29 0.03
N VAL A 80 13.81 -6.34 0.05
CA VAL A 80 12.98 -5.15 -0.14
C VAL A 80 12.00 -4.96 1.01
N ARG A 81 11.10 -5.92 1.25
CA ARG A 81 10.01 -5.73 2.21
C ARG A 81 10.50 -5.66 3.65
N LYS A 82 11.42 -6.54 4.04
CA LYS A 82 11.94 -6.61 5.41
C LYS A 82 12.71 -5.33 5.78
N PRO A 83 13.71 -4.85 5.00
CA PRO A 83 14.39 -3.59 5.29
C PRO A 83 13.43 -2.39 5.29
N TYR A 84 12.46 -2.37 4.37
CA TYR A 84 11.44 -1.32 4.37
C TYR A 84 10.63 -1.33 5.67
N ALA A 85 10.22 -2.53 6.14
CA ALA A 85 9.41 -2.73 7.33
C ALA A 85 10.15 -2.45 8.65
N GLU A 86 11.46 -2.68 8.71
CA GLU A 86 12.30 -2.35 9.87
C GLU A 86 12.25 -0.84 10.20
N GLY A 87 12.26 0.02 9.17
CA GLY A 87 12.06 1.45 9.35
C GLY A 87 13.24 2.20 9.97
N PRO A 88 13.17 3.54 10.02
CA PRO A 88 14.14 4.36 10.73
C PRO A 88 13.84 4.40 12.23
N ASP A 89 14.84 4.76 13.03
CA ASP A 89 14.67 5.04 14.47
C ASP A 89 14.05 6.42 14.67
N VAL A 90 12.77 6.44 15.07
CA VAL A 90 11.93 7.64 15.23
C VAL A 90 11.05 7.52 16.49
N PRO A 91 11.65 7.59 17.69
CA PRO A 91 10.96 7.26 18.94
C PRO A 91 9.77 8.17 19.27
N VAL A 92 9.83 9.46 18.95
CA VAL A 92 8.75 10.40 19.28
C VAL A 92 7.52 10.13 18.42
N VAL A 93 7.71 9.95 17.12
CA VAL A 93 6.66 9.64 16.14
C VAL A 93 6.09 8.24 16.38
N ALA A 94 6.94 7.26 16.72
CA ALA A 94 6.49 5.91 17.05
C ALA A 94 5.61 5.87 18.31
N ALA A 95 5.87 6.76 19.29
CA ALA A 95 5.06 6.86 20.49
C ALA A 95 3.72 7.60 20.26
N LEU A 96 3.69 8.57 19.36
CA LEU A 96 2.53 9.45 19.15
C LEU A 96 1.64 9.03 17.98
N SER A 97 2.09 8.13 17.10
CA SER A 97 1.40 7.81 15.86
C SER A 97 1.69 6.39 15.38
N ASN A 98 0.85 5.90 14.47
CA ASN A 98 1.10 4.64 13.79
C ASN A 98 2.22 4.81 12.75
N LEU A 99 3.43 4.40 13.11
CA LEU A 99 4.63 4.50 12.28
C LEU A 99 4.44 3.83 10.90
N ASP A 100 3.74 2.69 10.85
CA ASP A 100 3.48 1.99 9.60
C ASP A 100 2.63 2.80 8.64
N GLU A 101 1.60 3.48 9.16
CA GLU A 101 0.72 4.34 8.36
C GLU A 101 1.43 5.61 7.91
N LEU A 102 2.23 6.22 8.78
CA LEU A 102 3.02 7.40 8.42
C LEU A 102 4.04 7.09 7.33
N ARG A 103 4.78 5.98 7.49
CA ARG A 103 5.74 5.51 6.49
C ARG A 103 5.04 5.19 5.17
N ALA A 104 3.90 4.49 5.21
CA ALA A 104 3.12 4.17 4.02
C ALA A 104 2.61 5.43 3.31
N SER A 105 2.06 6.38 4.06
CA SER A 105 1.59 7.68 3.56
C SER A 105 2.72 8.48 2.90
N ASP A 106 3.89 8.56 3.53
CA ASP A 106 5.06 9.24 2.97
C ASP A 106 5.60 8.53 1.71
N THR A 107 5.56 7.19 1.70
CA THR A 107 5.91 6.33 0.57
C THR A 107 4.99 6.56 -0.61
N TYR A 108 3.68 6.63 -0.39
CA TYR A 108 2.71 6.95 -1.43
C TYR A 108 2.94 8.36 -1.99
N LYS A 109 3.12 9.35 -1.10
CA LYS A 109 3.44 10.74 -1.49
C LYS A 109 4.70 10.80 -2.36
N TYR A 110 5.75 10.09 -1.98
CA TYR A 110 6.99 9.98 -2.75
C TYR A 110 6.75 9.34 -4.12
N ALA A 111 6.08 8.18 -4.13
CA ALA A 111 5.84 7.40 -5.33
C ALA A 111 5.01 8.14 -6.38
N MET A 112 3.97 8.89 -5.96
CA MET A 112 3.18 9.71 -6.86
C MET A 112 4.02 10.84 -7.49
N LYS A 113 4.85 11.52 -6.68
CA LYS A 113 5.74 12.59 -7.17
C LYS A 113 6.74 12.07 -8.19
N GLU A 114 7.34 10.91 -7.93
CA GLU A 114 8.40 10.32 -8.75
C GLU A 114 7.88 9.41 -9.87
N LYS A 115 6.56 9.27 -10.04
CA LYS A 115 5.92 8.33 -10.97
C LYS A 115 6.36 6.87 -10.76
N LYS A 116 6.55 6.48 -9.50
CA LYS A 116 7.01 5.15 -9.05
C LYS A 116 5.91 4.40 -8.28
N GLU A 117 4.68 4.45 -8.77
CA GLU A 117 3.49 3.96 -8.06
C GLU A 117 3.59 2.50 -7.61
N LYS A 118 4.15 1.63 -8.47
CA LYS A 118 4.35 0.20 -8.18
C LYS A 118 5.12 -0.03 -6.89
N PHE A 119 6.14 0.79 -6.61
CA PHE A 119 6.92 0.65 -5.38
C PHE A 119 6.02 0.82 -4.15
N ALA A 120 5.24 1.90 -4.07
CA ALA A 120 4.36 2.13 -2.93
C ALA A 120 3.36 0.98 -2.71
N PHE A 121 2.75 0.50 -3.79
CA PHE A 121 1.80 -0.61 -3.70
C PHE A 121 2.47 -1.96 -3.43
N GLU A 122 3.73 -2.19 -3.76
CA GLU A 122 4.39 -3.47 -3.49
C GLU A 122 4.94 -3.59 -2.06
N VAL A 123 5.39 -2.48 -1.47
CA VAL A 123 5.99 -2.46 -0.12
C VAL A 123 5.03 -2.03 0.99
N ALA A 124 4.04 -1.18 0.69
CA ALA A 124 3.18 -0.55 1.69
C ALA A 124 1.70 -0.91 1.55
N PHE A 125 1.34 -1.87 0.67
CA PHE A 125 -0.06 -2.18 0.31
C PHE A 125 -0.99 -2.26 1.51
N LYS A 126 -0.63 -3.10 2.49
CA LYS A 126 -1.47 -3.38 3.66
C LYS A 126 -1.77 -2.11 4.45
N ALA A 127 -0.75 -1.30 4.71
CA ALA A 127 -0.90 -0.04 5.45
C ALA A 127 -1.72 0.99 4.65
N LEU A 128 -1.53 1.08 3.33
CA LEU A 128 -2.36 1.92 2.46
C LEU A 128 -3.83 1.51 2.48
N CYS A 129 -4.12 0.21 2.41
CA CYS A 129 -5.48 -0.31 2.57
C CYS A 129 -6.06 0.03 3.95
N THR A 130 -5.27 -0.09 5.03
CA THR A 130 -5.71 0.30 6.38
C THR A 130 -6.06 1.78 6.45
N ILE A 131 -5.22 2.65 5.88
CA ILE A 131 -5.47 4.10 5.84
C ILE A 131 -6.78 4.39 5.11
N LYS A 132 -6.94 3.84 3.90
CA LYS A 132 -8.14 4.08 3.08
C LYS A 132 -9.39 3.53 3.75
N ALA A 133 -9.32 2.33 4.34
CA ALA A 133 -10.43 1.73 5.07
C ALA A 133 -10.86 2.60 6.26
N ARG A 134 -9.90 3.12 7.04
CA ARG A 134 -10.21 4.04 8.15
C ARG A 134 -10.85 5.33 7.66
N ALA A 135 -10.40 5.88 6.53
CA ALA A 135 -10.94 7.13 5.98
C ALA A 135 -12.43 7.02 5.57
N VAL A 136 -12.89 5.82 5.22
CA VAL A 136 -14.29 5.56 4.86
C VAL A 136 -15.08 4.87 5.98
N ASP A 137 -14.56 4.91 7.21
CA ASP A 137 -15.13 4.25 8.40
C ASP A 137 -15.43 2.74 8.19
N SER A 138 -14.67 2.08 7.31
CA SER A 138 -14.80 0.65 7.08
C SER A 138 -14.09 -0.14 8.18
N THR A 139 -14.83 -1.03 8.83
CA THR A 139 -14.30 -1.97 9.84
C THR A 139 -13.30 -2.95 9.24
N SER A 140 -12.22 -3.22 9.98
CA SER A 140 -11.24 -4.25 9.62
C SER A 140 -11.87 -5.65 9.75
N MET A 141 -11.82 -6.42 8.67
CA MET A 141 -12.20 -7.83 8.69
C MET A 141 -11.00 -8.67 9.16
N SER A 142 -11.23 -9.63 10.06
CA SER A 142 -10.19 -10.60 10.41
C SER A 142 -9.87 -11.49 9.21
N GLN A 143 -8.64 -11.99 9.10
CA GLN A 143 -8.28 -12.90 8.00
C GLN A 143 -9.15 -14.16 8.02
N GLN A 144 -9.48 -14.66 9.21
CA GLN A 144 -10.39 -15.80 9.37
C GLN A 144 -11.78 -15.47 8.83
N PHE A 145 -12.33 -14.31 9.17
CA PHE A 145 -13.62 -13.87 8.66
C PHE A 145 -13.58 -13.63 7.15
N ALA A 146 -12.51 -13.04 6.62
CA ALA A 146 -12.31 -12.87 5.18
C ALA A 146 -12.21 -14.22 4.45
N ASN A 147 -11.56 -15.22 5.05
CA ASN A 147 -11.49 -16.57 4.50
C ASN A 147 -12.85 -17.29 4.56
N ILE A 148 -13.64 -17.08 5.62
CA ILE A 148 -15.00 -17.64 5.75
C ILE A 148 -15.96 -16.95 4.76
N MET A 149 -15.81 -15.64 4.58
CA MET A 149 -16.63 -14.80 3.69
C MET A 149 -16.11 -14.77 2.26
N GLN A 150 -15.06 -15.52 1.92
CA GLN A 150 -14.58 -15.62 0.54
C GLN A 150 -15.71 -16.18 -0.31
N MET A 151 -16.26 -15.32 -1.18
CA MET A 151 -17.27 -15.74 -2.13
C MET A 151 -16.69 -16.88 -2.95
N GLN A 152 -17.40 -18.02 -2.94
CA GLN A 152 -17.04 -19.14 -3.79
C GLN A 152 -16.95 -18.65 -5.24
N SER A 153 -15.92 -19.07 -5.96
CA SER A 153 -15.69 -18.69 -7.36
C SER A 153 -16.93 -18.92 -8.25
N ALA A 154 -17.75 -19.91 -7.90
CA ALA A 154 -19.07 -20.14 -8.48
C ALA A 154 -20.04 -18.96 -8.30
N ALA A 155 -20.14 -18.37 -7.10
CA ALA A 155 -20.96 -17.20 -6.84
C ALA A 155 -20.49 -15.98 -7.64
N VAL A 156 -19.17 -15.77 -7.77
CA VAL A 156 -18.60 -14.72 -8.61
C VAL A 156 -18.96 -14.93 -10.09
N ARG A 157 -18.90 -16.17 -10.57
CA ARG A 157 -19.26 -16.53 -11.95
C ARG A 157 -20.75 -16.38 -12.23
N VAL A 158 -21.61 -16.74 -11.29
CA VAL A 158 -23.07 -16.53 -11.36
C VAL A 158 -23.39 -15.04 -11.39
N LEU A 159 -22.78 -14.23 -10.53
CA LEU A 159 -22.94 -12.78 -10.54
C LEU A 159 -22.46 -12.15 -11.84
N ARG A 160 -21.32 -12.61 -12.38
CA ARG A 160 -20.80 -12.14 -13.68
C ARG A 160 -21.73 -12.51 -14.84
N ASN A 161 -22.33 -13.71 -14.81
CA ASN A 161 -23.27 -14.15 -15.84
C ASN A 161 -24.60 -13.40 -15.75
N ALA A 162 -25.08 -13.13 -14.53
CA ALA A 162 -26.25 -12.30 -14.27
C ALA A 162 -26.02 -10.85 -14.72
N GLN A 163 -24.81 -10.30 -14.55
CA GLN A 163 -24.42 -8.98 -15.06
C GLN A 163 -24.36 -8.92 -16.59
N ASN A 164 -23.98 -10.02 -17.24
CA ASN A 164 -23.86 -10.09 -18.70
C ASN A 164 -25.18 -10.51 -19.40
N GLY A 165 -26.30 -10.59 -18.67
CA GLY A 165 -27.61 -10.94 -19.23
C GLY A 165 -27.74 -12.39 -19.70
N ASN A 166 -26.75 -13.25 -19.46
CA ASN A 166 -26.86 -14.69 -19.71
C ASN A 166 -27.45 -15.36 -18.47
N THR A 167 -28.78 -15.34 -18.38
CA THR A 167 -29.51 -16.30 -17.57
C THR A 167 -29.34 -17.68 -18.19
N VAL A 168 -28.89 -18.65 -17.39
CA VAL A 168 -29.07 -20.08 -17.70
C VAL A 168 -30.55 -20.38 -17.65
#